data_AF-A0A954EWN9-F1
#
_entry.id   AF-A0A954EWN9-F1
#
_cell.length_a   1.000
_cell.length_b   1.000
_cell.length_c   1.000
_cell.angle_alpha   90.00
_cell.angle_beta   90.00
_cell.angle_gamma   90.00
#
_symmetry.space_group_name_H-M   'P 1'
#
loop_
_entity.id
_entity.type
_entity.pdbx_description
1 polymer ?
#
loop_
_entity_poly.entity_id
_entity_poly.type
_entity_poly.pdbx_seq_one_letter_code
_entity_poly.pdbx_strand_id
1 'polypeptide(L)'
;MLIFIAIPNLLSAADATWYRDVNQAWRDAERTKRPLLFHFGAKWCAPCQKMEQLTLHQPGVRQALSVSVIGVKVDADENPALLKKFGIERLPTDAVVEPSGQMLLITNGFKTEQEYLQFIMRGRTRYAEVVPRRELASQSPVTGQSSENSSPEALLMLDGYCPVTLSRRREWRRGQTAVSTIYKDQRYAFVSEEAKQEFLNHPERYAPQFLGCDPVVVWNTDRAIPGSVEFGAYYDNLLYLFSTDETRHQFKSNPDKFLTTKVVLSPNEIERVYR
;
A
#
# COMPACT_ATOMS: atom_id res chain seq x y z
N MET A 1 58.52 12.98 14.28
CA MET A 1 57.08 12.95 14.58
C MET A 1 56.35 12.67 13.28
N LEU A 2 56.13 11.39 12.95
CA LEU A 2 55.42 10.95 11.75
C LEU A 2 54.00 10.59 12.16
N ILE A 3 53.03 11.39 11.71
CA ILE A 3 51.61 11.16 11.96
C ILE A 3 51.14 10.15 10.90
N PHE A 4 50.90 8.90 11.34
CA PHE A 4 50.13 7.93 10.56
C PHE A 4 48.66 8.36 10.58
N ILE A 5 48.19 8.94 9.48
CA ILE A 5 46.76 9.12 9.25
C ILE A 5 46.22 7.74 8.89
N ALA A 6 45.55 7.09 9.84
CA ALA A 6 44.76 5.89 9.56
C ALA A 6 43.66 6.28 8.57
N ILE A 7 43.76 5.78 7.34
CA ILE A 7 42.67 5.82 6.38
C ILE A 7 41.56 4.94 6.99
N PRO A 8 40.38 5.49 7.33
CA PRO A 8 39.30 4.64 7.78
C PRO A 8 38.95 3.69 6.62
N ASN A 9 39.02 2.39 6.89
CA ASN A 9 38.56 1.36 5.97
C ASN A 9 37.15 1.74 5.51
N LEU A 10 37.06 2.17 4.26
CA LEU A 10 35.81 2.32 3.53
C LEU A 10 35.08 0.98 3.63
N LEU A 11 33.84 1.06 4.13
CA LEU A 11 32.94 -0.06 4.35
C LEU A 11 33.13 -1.15 3.29
N SER A 12 33.40 -2.38 3.74
CA SER A 12 33.13 -3.55 2.91
C SER A 12 31.71 -3.41 2.40
N ALA A 13 31.55 -3.26 1.08
CA ALA A 13 30.27 -3.50 0.44
C ALA A 13 29.92 -4.94 0.84
N ALA A 14 29.02 -5.09 1.81
CA ALA A 14 28.43 -6.37 2.12
C ALA A 14 27.95 -6.92 0.78
N ASP A 15 28.44 -8.10 0.39
CA ASP A 15 27.99 -8.77 -0.83
C ASP A 15 26.47 -8.66 -0.85
N ALA A 16 25.94 -7.92 -1.83
CA ALA A 16 24.52 -7.61 -1.89
C ALA A 16 23.76 -8.88 -2.26
N THR A 17 23.50 -9.69 -1.24
CA THR A 17 22.81 -10.95 -1.35
C THR A 17 21.34 -10.75 -1.01
N TRP A 18 20.51 -11.54 -1.66
CA TRP A 18 19.11 -11.68 -1.31
C TRP A 18 18.95 -12.12 0.15
N TYR A 19 18.22 -11.34 0.93
CA TYR A 19 17.83 -11.71 2.28
C TYR A 19 16.86 -12.90 2.24
N ARG A 20 16.96 -13.75 3.25
CA ARG A 20 16.01 -14.83 3.55
C ARG A 20 15.23 -14.54 4.81
N ASP A 21 15.88 -13.93 5.80
CA ASP A 21 15.21 -13.38 6.97
C ASP A 21 14.55 -12.04 6.61
N VAL A 22 13.22 -12.05 6.55
CA VAL A 22 12.45 -10.86 6.20
C VAL A 22 12.50 -9.78 7.29
N ASN A 23 12.52 -10.17 8.57
CA ASN A 23 12.61 -9.22 9.67
C ASN A 23 13.95 -8.47 9.64
N GLN A 24 15.03 -9.18 9.34
CA GLN A 24 16.34 -8.54 9.18
C GLN A 24 16.35 -7.57 8.00
N ALA A 25 15.81 -7.99 6.85
CA ALA A 25 15.71 -7.13 5.67
C ALA A 25 14.93 -5.84 5.97
N TRP A 26 13.85 -5.94 6.75
CA TRP A 26 13.03 -4.81 7.13
C TRP A 26 13.78 -3.79 7.99
N ARG A 27 14.48 -4.26 9.03
CA ARG A 27 15.33 -3.41 9.88
C ARG A 27 16.40 -2.70 9.08
N ASP A 28 17.02 -3.40 8.12
CA ASP A 28 18.03 -2.80 7.25
C ASP A 28 17.43 -1.80 6.25
N ALA A 29 16.22 -2.05 5.74
CA ALA A 29 15.49 -1.12 4.88
C ALA A 29 15.16 0.20 5.60
N GLU A 30 14.70 0.14 6.85
CA GLU A 30 14.47 1.31 7.70
C GLU A 30 15.78 2.07 7.97
N ARG A 31 16.81 1.36 8.44
CA ARG A 31 18.10 1.95 8.81
C ARG A 31 18.79 2.61 7.62
N THR A 32 18.70 2.01 6.45
CA THR A 32 19.36 2.50 5.23
C THR A 32 18.48 3.44 4.40
N LYS A 33 17.22 3.66 4.81
CA LYS A 33 16.23 4.46 4.07
C LYS A 33 16.10 4.00 2.62
N ARG A 34 15.89 2.70 2.43
CA ARG A 34 15.73 2.08 1.12
C ARG A 34 14.47 1.23 1.11
N PRO A 35 13.77 1.12 -0.04
CA PRO A 35 12.62 0.23 -0.13
C PRO A 35 13.08 -1.22 -0.19
N LEU A 36 12.19 -2.12 0.23
CA LEU A 36 12.33 -3.55 0.05
C LEU A 36 11.91 -3.95 -1.36
N LEU A 37 12.58 -4.95 -1.92
CA LEU A 37 12.16 -5.67 -3.13
C LEU A 37 11.93 -7.12 -2.72
N PHE A 38 10.67 -7.53 -2.66
CA PHE A 38 10.29 -8.91 -2.45
C PHE A 38 10.22 -9.65 -3.78
N HIS A 39 10.86 -10.82 -3.84
CA HIS A 39 10.66 -11.82 -4.88
C HIS A 39 9.94 -13.03 -4.27
N PHE A 40 8.67 -13.21 -4.61
CA PHE A 40 7.86 -14.35 -4.22
C PHE A 40 8.01 -15.46 -5.26
N GLY A 41 8.48 -16.63 -4.83
CA GLY A 41 8.65 -17.79 -5.69
C GLY A 41 8.46 -19.10 -4.93
N ALA A 42 8.53 -20.22 -5.64
CA ALA A 42 8.47 -21.55 -5.05
C ALA A 42 9.33 -22.52 -5.85
N LYS A 43 9.77 -23.62 -5.22
CA LYS A 43 10.60 -24.64 -5.89
C LYS A 43 9.88 -25.30 -7.06
N TRP A 44 8.58 -25.52 -6.97
CA TRP A 44 7.77 -26.14 -8.03
C TRP A 44 7.45 -25.19 -9.20
N CYS A 45 7.73 -23.89 -9.06
CA CYS A 45 7.43 -22.88 -10.08
C CYS A 45 8.54 -22.79 -11.14
N ALA A 46 8.32 -23.39 -12.32
CA ALA A 46 9.30 -23.38 -13.40
C ALA A 46 9.70 -21.96 -13.88
N PRO A 47 8.78 -20.98 -14.05
CA PRO A 47 9.18 -19.61 -14.39
C PRO A 47 10.03 -18.94 -13.30
N CYS A 48 9.82 -19.27 -12.03
CA CYS A 48 10.63 -18.79 -10.91
C CYS A 48 12.07 -19.33 -11.02
N GLN A 49 12.23 -20.64 -11.27
CA GLN A 49 13.55 -21.24 -11.49
C GLN A 49 14.28 -20.63 -12.68
N LYS A 50 13.55 -20.33 -13.78
CA LYS A 50 14.13 -19.65 -14.94
C LYS A 50 14.62 -18.25 -14.58
N MET A 51 13.83 -17.49 -13.81
CA MET A 51 14.19 -16.14 -13.37
C MET A 51 15.38 -16.14 -12.40
N GLU A 52 15.47 -17.15 -11.54
CA GLU A 52 16.63 -17.38 -10.66
C GLU A 52 17.93 -17.41 -11.48
N GLN A 53 17.97 -18.23 -12.53
CA GLN A 53 19.17 -18.46 -13.33
C GLN A 53 19.51 -17.29 -14.24
N LEU A 54 18.48 -16.71 -14.88
CA LEU A 54 18.69 -15.74 -15.97
C LEU A 54 18.67 -14.28 -15.52
N THR A 55 18.12 -13.98 -14.34
CA THR A 55 17.78 -12.60 -13.96
C THR A 55 18.29 -12.25 -12.57
N LEU A 56 17.88 -12.97 -11.52
CA LEU A 56 18.03 -12.50 -10.13
C LEU A 56 19.48 -12.43 -9.64
N HIS A 57 20.39 -13.14 -10.30
CA HIS A 57 21.82 -13.18 -9.96
C HIS A 57 22.71 -12.41 -10.94
N GLN A 58 22.13 -11.75 -11.94
CA GLN A 58 22.93 -11.02 -12.91
C GLN A 58 23.65 -9.83 -12.25
N PRO A 59 24.84 -9.43 -12.75
CA PRO A 59 25.64 -8.37 -12.15
C PRO A 59 24.88 -7.05 -11.98
N GLY A 60 24.05 -6.67 -12.97
CA GLY A 60 23.24 -5.46 -12.88
C GLY A 60 22.25 -5.52 -11.72
N VAL A 61 21.60 -6.67 -11.52
CA VAL A 61 20.63 -6.86 -10.44
C VAL A 61 21.34 -6.84 -9.09
N ARG A 62 22.46 -7.54 -8.94
CA ARG A 62 23.27 -7.50 -7.71
C ARG A 62 23.71 -6.09 -7.35
N GLN A 63 24.13 -5.29 -8.34
CA GLN A 63 24.46 -3.88 -8.13
C GLN A 63 23.23 -3.09 -7.68
N ALA A 64 22.07 -3.30 -8.29
CA ALA A 64 20.84 -2.62 -7.89
C ALA A 64 20.39 -3.00 -6.46
N LEU A 65 20.63 -4.25 -6.03
CA LEU A 65 20.45 -4.68 -4.64
C LEU A 65 21.47 -4.03 -3.68
N SER A 66 22.66 -3.65 -4.14
CA SER A 66 23.66 -3.03 -3.27
C SER A 66 23.37 -1.55 -3.02
N VAL A 67 22.82 -0.82 -4.00
CA VAL A 67 22.64 0.65 -3.89
C VAL A 67 21.18 1.15 -3.90
N SER A 68 20.24 0.41 -4.52
CA SER A 68 18.88 0.91 -4.75
C SER A 68 17.87 0.34 -3.78
N VAL A 69 17.78 -0.99 -3.65
CA VAL A 69 16.72 -1.67 -2.87
C VAL A 69 17.27 -2.78 -1.97
N ILE A 70 16.59 -3.13 -0.88
CA ILE A 70 16.91 -4.31 -0.07
C ILE A 70 16.16 -5.51 -0.65
N GLY A 71 16.86 -6.43 -1.30
CA GLY A 71 16.26 -7.60 -1.94
C GLY A 71 15.95 -8.72 -0.95
N VAL A 72 14.75 -9.27 -1.01
CA VAL A 72 14.27 -10.38 -0.15
C VAL A 72 13.66 -11.48 -1.02
N LYS A 73 14.08 -12.72 -0.81
CA LYS A 73 13.47 -13.89 -1.47
C LYS A 73 12.54 -14.60 -0.50
N VAL A 74 11.29 -14.74 -0.91
CA VAL A 74 10.23 -15.39 -0.14
C VAL A 74 9.86 -16.68 -0.84
N ASP A 75 9.93 -17.79 -0.10
CA ASP A 75 9.32 -19.05 -0.52
C ASP A 75 7.82 -19.01 -0.18
N ALA A 76 6.99 -19.22 -1.19
CA ALA A 76 5.54 -19.13 -1.08
C ALA A 76 4.92 -20.22 -0.20
N ASP A 77 5.51 -21.43 -0.20
CA ASP A 77 4.99 -22.56 0.57
C ASP A 77 5.30 -22.36 2.06
N GLU A 78 6.43 -21.74 2.38
CA GLU A 78 6.86 -21.45 3.75
C GLU A 78 6.22 -20.18 4.33
N ASN A 79 5.71 -19.26 3.49
CA ASN A 79 5.23 -17.93 3.92
C ASN A 79 3.78 -17.59 3.46
N PRO A 80 2.78 -18.48 3.64
CA PRO A 80 1.42 -18.25 3.13
C PRO A 80 0.72 -17.02 3.75
N ALA A 81 1.01 -16.71 5.02
CA ALA A 81 0.48 -15.52 5.69
C ALA A 81 0.97 -14.23 5.01
N LEU A 82 2.22 -14.22 4.55
CA LEU A 82 2.80 -13.07 3.85
C LEU A 82 2.20 -12.89 2.46
N LEU A 83 1.98 -13.99 1.73
CA LEU A 83 1.30 -13.97 0.43
C LEU A 83 -0.10 -13.38 0.58
N LYS A 84 -0.88 -13.88 1.54
CA LYS A 84 -2.23 -13.36 1.83
C LYS A 84 -2.18 -11.87 2.16
N LYS A 85 -1.21 -11.46 2.97
CA LYS A 85 -1.05 -10.07 3.35
C LYS A 85 -0.81 -9.15 2.16
N PHE A 86 0.10 -9.51 1.25
CA PHE A 86 0.38 -8.71 0.06
C PHE A 86 -0.58 -8.97 -1.12
N GLY A 87 -1.55 -9.87 -0.97
CA GLY A 87 -2.49 -10.24 -2.04
C GLY A 87 -1.80 -10.99 -3.20
N ILE A 88 -0.81 -11.82 -2.89
CA ILE A 88 -0.04 -12.57 -3.89
C ILE A 88 -0.73 -13.90 -4.19
N GLU A 89 -1.28 -14.00 -5.40
CA GLU A 89 -2.07 -15.16 -5.84
C GLU A 89 -1.36 -16.01 -6.91
N ARG A 90 -0.24 -15.52 -7.47
CA ARG A 90 0.50 -16.17 -8.56
C ARG A 90 2.00 -15.98 -8.41
N LEU A 91 2.78 -16.83 -9.08
CA LEU A 91 4.24 -16.83 -8.99
C LEU A 91 4.89 -16.89 -10.40
N PRO A 92 6.12 -16.34 -10.56
CA PRO A 92 6.77 -15.43 -9.63
C PRO A 92 6.03 -14.09 -9.59
N THR A 93 6.11 -13.42 -8.44
CA THR A 93 5.63 -12.05 -8.27
C THR A 93 6.69 -11.25 -7.53
N ASP A 94 6.94 -10.04 -7.99
CA ASP A 94 7.92 -9.14 -7.40
C ASP A 94 7.25 -7.85 -6.96
N ALA A 95 7.49 -7.43 -5.72
CA ALA A 95 6.88 -6.24 -5.13
C ALA A 95 7.94 -5.32 -4.52
N VAL A 96 7.89 -4.04 -4.86
CA VAL A 96 8.67 -3.00 -4.18
C VAL A 96 7.80 -2.41 -3.07
N VAL A 97 8.31 -2.42 -1.84
CA VAL A 97 7.57 -2.08 -0.62
C VAL A 97 8.37 -1.07 0.20
N GLU A 98 7.70 -0.04 0.69
CA GLU A 98 8.27 0.91 1.64
C GLU A 98 8.52 0.23 3.00
N PRO A 99 9.51 0.64 3.81
CA PRO A 99 9.64 0.14 5.18
C PRO A 99 8.39 0.39 6.05
N SER A 100 7.50 1.31 5.65
CA SER A 100 6.17 1.46 6.26
C SER A 100 5.22 0.28 6.00
N GLY A 101 5.57 -0.67 5.13
CA GLY A 101 4.68 -1.74 4.69
C GLY A 101 3.84 -1.41 3.46
N GLN A 102 3.80 -0.15 3.02
CA GLN A 102 3.08 0.22 1.82
C GLN A 102 3.73 -0.38 0.56
N MET A 103 2.97 -1.15 -0.22
CA MET A 103 3.41 -1.58 -1.53
C MET A 103 3.44 -0.39 -2.50
N LEU A 104 4.59 -0.19 -3.15
CA LEU A 104 4.83 0.89 -4.10
C LEU A 104 4.58 0.44 -5.54
N LEU A 105 5.07 -0.76 -5.89
CA LEU A 105 4.94 -1.34 -7.21
C LEU A 105 4.89 -2.86 -7.11
N ILE A 106 4.21 -3.50 -8.07
CA ILE A 106 4.15 -4.95 -8.22
C ILE A 106 4.31 -5.32 -9.69
N THR A 107 4.95 -6.46 -9.95
CA THR A 107 4.98 -7.08 -11.26
C THR A 107 4.87 -8.59 -11.12
N ASN A 108 4.40 -9.24 -12.18
CA ASN A 108 4.13 -10.67 -12.16
C ASN A 108 4.76 -11.37 -13.37
N GLY A 109 5.05 -12.66 -13.18
CA GLY A 109 5.63 -13.52 -14.19
C GLY A 109 7.12 -13.27 -14.41
N PHE A 110 7.72 -14.13 -15.23
CA PHE A 110 9.14 -14.03 -15.60
C PHE A 110 9.48 -12.63 -16.15
N LYS A 111 10.66 -12.13 -15.76
CA LYS A 111 11.28 -10.92 -16.31
C LYS A 111 12.69 -11.23 -16.78
N THR A 112 13.08 -10.63 -17.90
CA THR A 112 14.48 -10.52 -18.30
C THR A 112 15.23 -9.58 -17.37
N GLU A 113 16.58 -9.62 -17.40
CA GLU A 113 17.41 -8.69 -16.62
C GLU A 113 17.03 -7.22 -16.85
N GLN A 114 16.90 -6.80 -18.10
CA GLN A 114 16.61 -5.41 -18.44
C GLN A 114 15.26 -4.95 -17.89
N GLU A 115 14.20 -5.76 -18.06
CA GLU A 115 12.87 -5.46 -17.51
C GLU A 115 12.90 -5.38 -15.98
N TYR A 116 13.67 -6.28 -15.34
CA TYR A 116 13.79 -6.33 -13.89
C TYR A 116 14.53 -5.10 -13.33
N LEU A 117 15.61 -4.68 -13.99
CA LEU A 117 16.31 -3.44 -13.63
C LEU A 117 15.44 -2.20 -13.77
N GLN A 118 14.64 -2.11 -14.85
CA GLN A 118 13.68 -1.03 -15.00
C GLN A 118 12.63 -1.02 -13.89
N PHE A 119 12.14 -2.20 -13.49
CA PHE A 119 11.22 -2.33 -12.36
C PHE A 119 11.85 -1.84 -11.05
N ILE A 120 13.08 -2.27 -10.75
CA ILE A 120 13.83 -1.84 -9.56
C ILE A 120 14.01 -0.32 -9.54
N MET A 121 14.45 0.26 -10.66
CA MET A 121 14.68 1.69 -10.76
C MET A 121 13.40 2.50 -10.59
N ARG A 122 12.28 2.08 -11.20
CA ARG A 122 10.98 2.70 -11.00
C ARG A 122 10.54 2.64 -9.54
N GLY A 123 10.76 1.52 -8.87
CA GLY A 123 10.48 1.37 -7.44
C GLY A 123 11.31 2.31 -6.58
N ARG A 124 12.61 2.42 -6.86
CA ARG A 124 13.51 3.34 -6.15
C ARG A 124 13.13 4.80 -6.34
N THR A 125 12.79 5.21 -7.58
CA THR A 125 12.32 6.56 -7.88
C THR A 125 11.02 6.84 -7.14
N ARG A 126 10.06 5.91 -7.19
CA ARG A 126 8.77 6.06 -6.50
C ARG A 126 8.95 6.24 -4.99
N TYR A 127 9.83 5.45 -4.38
CA TYR A 127 10.18 5.60 -2.97
C TYR A 127 10.79 6.99 -2.67
N ALA A 128 11.70 7.46 -3.53
CA ALA A 128 12.32 8.79 -3.39
C ALA A 128 11.32 9.95 -3.48
N GLU A 129 10.25 9.80 -4.26
CA GLU A 129 9.23 10.84 -4.43
C GLU A 129 8.19 10.85 -3.31
N VAL A 130 7.84 9.66 -2.80
CA VAL A 130 6.73 9.49 -1.84
C VAL A 130 7.18 9.79 -0.41
N VAL A 131 8.35 9.31 0.01
CA VAL A 131 8.80 9.40 1.41
C VAL A 131 9.05 10.84 1.86
N PRO A 132 9.86 11.67 1.15
CA PRO A 132 10.12 13.04 1.59
C PRO A 132 8.85 13.91 1.53
N ARG A 133 7.96 13.67 0.56
CA ARG A 133 6.69 14.42 0.47
C ARG A 133 5.77 14.12 1.65
N ARG A 134 5.75 12.87 2.14
CA ARG A 134 4.99 12.49 3.33
C ARG A 134 5.61 13.07 4.60
N GLU A 135 6.93 13.02 4.73
CA GLU A 135 7.66 13.65 5.85
C GLU A 135 7.41 15.17 5.89
N LEU A 136 7.47 15.85 4.74
CA LEU A 136 7.16 17.29 4.62
C LEU A 136 5.69 17.60 4.92
N ALA A 137 4.75 16.74 4.50
CA ALA A 137 3.33 16.88 4.85
C ALA A 137 3.07 16.67 6.35
N SER A 138 3.86 15.81 7.01
CA SER A 138 3.78 15.58 8.46
C SER A 138 4.53 16.63 9.29
N GLN A 139 5.42 17.43 8.68
CA GLN A 139 6.25 18.43 9.36
C GLN A 139 5.82 19.89 9.08
N SER A 140 4.81 20.11 8.23
CA SER A 140 4.25 21.46 8.05
C SER A 140 3.58 21.90 9.35
N PRO A 141 3.96 23.04 9.94
CA PRO A 141 3.25 23.58 11.09
C PRO A 141 1.82 23.85 10.65
N VAL A 142 0.85 23.31 11.41
CA VAL A 142 -0.54 23.75 11.40
C VAL A 142 -0.52 25.21 11.84
N THR A 143 -0.24 26.11 10.89
CA THR A 143 -0.34 27.55 11.09
C THR A 143 -1.78 27.87 10.74
N GLY A 144 -2.58 28.00 11.79
CA GLY A 144 -4.00 28.28 11.68
C GLY A 144 -4.25 29.57 10.92
N GLN A 145 -5.07 29.47 9.88
CA GLN A 145 -6.19 30.39 9.75
C GLN A 145 -7.45 29.55 9.69
N SER A 146 -8.12 29.55 10.82
CA SER A 146 -9.49 29.13 11.07
C SER A 146 -10.46 29.77 10.08
N SER A 147 -11.27 28.94 9.41
CA SER A 147 -12.71 29.22 9.45
C SER A 147 -13.28 28.37 10.56
N GLU A 148 -13.90 29.06 11.51
CA GLU A 148 -14.53 28.53 12.71
C GLU A 148 -15.64 27.50 12.41
N ASN A 149 -15.83 26.61 13.38
CA ASN A 149 -16.87 25.57 13.50
C ASN A 149 -16.69 24.27 12.72
N SER A 150 -15.87 23.36 13.27
CA SER A 150 -16.26 21.94 13.30
C SER A 150 -15.84 21.31 14.63
N SER A 151 -16.86 20.85 15.36
CA SER A 151 -16.78 20.17 16.64
C SER A 151 -16.07 18.80 16.49
N PRO A 152 -15.87 18.00 17.56
CA PRO A 152 -15.34 16.61 17.51
C PRO A 152 -16.10 15.63 16.59
N GLU A 153 -17.16 16.07 15.91
CA GLU A 153 -17.83 15.45 14.76
C GLU A 153 -16.92 15.32 13.52
N ALA A 154 -15.76 15.96 13.50
CA ALA A 154 -14.98 16.28 12.31
C ALA A 154 -14.30 15.14 11.52
N LEU A 155 -14.47 13.86 11.84
CA LEU A 155 -13.97 12.77 10.97
C LEU A 155 -14.92 11.58 10.94
N LEU A 156 -16.21 11.85 10.73
CA LEU A 156 -17.16 10.79 10.37
C LEU A 156 -16.97 10.44 8.89
N MET A 157 -16.80 9.15 8.62
CA MET A 157 -16.81 8.61 7.27
C MET A 157 -18.15 8.93 6.60
N LEU A 158 -18.11 9.13 5.28
CA LEU A 158 -19.27 9.52 4.48
C LEU A 158 -19.92 10.82 4.99
N ASP A 159 -19.17 11.77 5.52
CA ASP A 159 -19.68 13.05 6.06
C ASP A 159 -20.81 12.86 7.10
N GLY A 160 -20.78 11.74 7.82
CA GLY A 160 -21.79 11.35 8.81
C GLY A 160 -23.08 10.78 8.22
N TYR A 161 -23.16 10.53 6.92
CA TYR A 161 -24.28 9.81 6.31
C TYR A 161 -24.24 8.31 6.64
N CYS A 162 -25.41 7.74 6.88
CA CYS A 162 -25.54 6.33 7.24
C CYS A 162 -25.21 5.43 6.03
N PRO A 163 -24.16 4.58 6.12
CA PRO A 163 -23.77 3.72 5.00
C PRO A 163 -24.86 2.71 4.63
N VAL A 164 -25.69 2.27 5.58
CA VAL A 164 -26.78 1.31 5.32
C VAL A 164 -27.89 1.92 4.47
N THR A 165 -28.34 3.15 4.78
CA THR A 165 -29.38 3.79 3.97
C THR A 165 -28.87 4.16 2.59
N LEU A 166 -27.59 4.53 2.49
CA LEU A 166 -26.92 4.75 1.22
C LEU A 166 -26.88 3.48 0.37
N SER A 167 -26.41 2.37 0.93
CA SER A 167 -26.26 1.12 0.16
C SER A 167 -27.58 0.39 -0.10
N ARG A 168 -28.63 0.54 0.73
CA ARG A 168 -29.92 -0.13 0.50
C ARG A 168 -30.89 0.70 -0.33
N ARG A 169 -31.01 1.98 -0.01
CA ARG A 169 -32.08 2.86 -0.52
C ARG A 169 -31.57 3.98 -1.40
N ARG A 170 -30.24 4.14 -1.52
CA ARG A 170 -29.60 5.27 -2.20
C ARG A 170 -30.00 6.62 -1.58
N GLU A 171 -30.24 6.60 -0.27
CA GLU A 171 -30.70 7.76 0.49
C GLU A 171 -29.59 8.33 1.39
N TRP A 172 -29.26 9.60 1.17
CA TRP A 172 -28.34 10.38 2.00
C TRP A 172 -29.01 10.83 3.30
N ARG A 173 -29.21 9.89 4.23
CA ARG A 173 -29.73 10.18 5.58
C ARG A 173 -28.59 10.31 6.58
N ARG A 174 -28.54 11.44 7.30
CA ARG A 174 -27.54 11.66 8.35
C ARG A 174 -27.73 10.68 9.49
N GLY A 175 -26.64 10.06 9.91
CA GLY A 175 -26.58 9.26 11.12
C GLY A 175 -26.51 10.13 12.37
N GLN A 176 -26.79 9.52 13.52
CA GLN A 176 -26.67 10.14 14.82
C GLN A 176 -25.29 9.84 15.38
N THR A 177 -24.55 10.84 15.85
CA THR A 177 -23.20 10.67 16.40
C THR A 177 -23.16 9.72 17.60
N ALA A 178 -24.21 9.73 18.42
CA ALA A 178 -24.42 8.80 19.53
C ALA A 178 -24.56 7.33 19.07
N VAL A 179 -25.03 7.11 17.83
CA VAL A 179 -25.17 5.79 17.21
C VAL A 179 -24.06 5.64 16.17
N SER A 180 -22.84 5.38 16.66
CA SER A 180 -21.66 5.22 15.81
C SER A 180 -20.87 3.95 16.12
N THR A 181 -19.98 3.57 15.21
CA THR A 181 -19.00 2.50 15.38
C THR A 181 -17.70 2.82 14.66
N ILE A 182 -16.63 2.09 14.98
CA ILE A 182 -15.35 2.15 14.27
C ILE A 182 -15.18 0.86 13.48
N TYR A 183 -14.83 0.98 12.20
CA TYR A 183 -14.48 -0.13 11.33
C TYR A 183 -13.30 0.28 10.43
N LYS A 184 -12.21 -0.50 10.44
CA LYS A 184 -10.94 -0.19 9.75
C LYS A 184 -10.44 1.24 10.04
N ASP A 185 -10.42 1.61 11.32
CA ASP A 185 -10.04 2.94 11.83
C ASP A 185 -10.89 4.12 11.31
N GLN A 186 -12.02 3.84 10.66
CA GLN A 186 -12.98 4.83 10.20
C GLN A 186 -14.23 4.81 11.07
N ARG A 187 -14.68 6.00 11.48
CA ARG A 187 -15.88 6.15 12.31
C ARG A 187 -17.11 6.33 11.43
N TYR A 188 -18.11 5.48 11.58
CA TYR A 188 -19.38 5.53 10.85
C TYR A 188 -20.51 5.91 11.81
N ALA A 189 -21.45 6.74 11.36
CA ALA A 189 -22.67 7.10 12.10
C ALA A 189 -23.91 6.48 11.43
N PHE A 190 -24.93 6.16 12.21
CA PHE A 190 -26.12 5.42 11.74
C PHE A 190 -27.42 6.12 12.11
N VAL A 191 -28.45 5.94 11.27
CA VAL A 191 -29.78 6.52 11.53
C VAL A 191 -30.49 5.91 12.73
N SER A 192 -30.14 4.67 13.08
CA SER A 192 -30.70 3.91 14.20
C SER A 192 -29.76 2.77 14.62
N GLU A 193 -29.98 2.18 15.80
CA GLU A 193 -29.15 1.06 16.27
C GLU A 193 -29.33 -0.18 15.39
N GLU A 194 -30.52 -0.39 14.80
CA GLU A 194 -30.75 -1.49 13.86
C GLU A 194 -29.87 -1.35 12.60
N ALA A 195 -29.73 -0.14 12.07
CA ALA A 195 -28.83 0.13 10.95
C ALA A 195 -27.35 -0.09 11.32
N LYS A 196 -26.96 0.26 12.55
CA LYS A 196 -25.62 -0.03 13.06
C LYS A 196 -25.37 -1.54 13.16
N GLN A 197 -26.32 -2.32 13.68
CA GLN A 197 -26.20 -3.77 13.77
C GLN A 197 -26.15 -4.41 12.38
N GLU A 198 -26.97 -3.93 11.44
CA GLU A 198 -26.92 -4.39 10.04
C GLU A 198 -25.54 -4.15 9.42
N PHE A 199 -24.95 -2.97 9.65
CA PHE A 199 -23.58 -2.68 9.22
C PHE A 199 -22.56 -3.62 9.85
N LEU A 200 -22.64 -3.85 11.16
CA LEU A 200 -21.67 -4.71 11.87
C LEU A 200 -21.72 -6.18 11.42
N ASN A 201 -22.88 -6.66 10.94
CA ASN A 201 -23.02 -8.02 10.42
C ASN A 201 -22.29 -8.22 9.08
N HIS A 202 -22.30 -7.21 8.20
CA HIS A 202 -21.72 -7.27 6.85
C HIS A 202 -21.06 -5.95 6.43
N PRO A 203 -20.04 -5.46 7.15
CA PRO A 203 -19.52 -4.10 6.97
C PRO A 203 -18.91 -3.89 5.58
N GLU A 204 -18.37 -4.93 4.95
CA GLU A 204 -17.86 -4.94 3.57
C GLU A 204 -18.90 -4.55 2.51
N ARG A 205 -20.20 -4.75 2.80
CA ARG A 205 -21.30 -4.41 1.90
C ARG A 205 -21.67 -2.92 1.94
N TYR A 206 -21.35 -2.26 3.05
CA TYR A 206 -21.83 -0.90 3.36
C TYR A 206 -20.70 0.12 3.39
N ALA A 207 -19.51 -0.28 3.83
CA ALA A 207 -18.34 0.57 3.83
C ALA A 207 -17.86 0.87 2.40
N PRO A 208 -17.39 2.09 2.13
CA PRO A 208 -16.76 2.40 0.86
C PRO A 208 -15.54 1.52 0.59
N GLN A 209 -15.40 1.10 -0.66
CA GLN A 209 -14.21 0.40 -1.15
C GLN A 209 -13.00 1.32 -1.11
N PHE A 210 -11.80 0.73 -1.16
CA PHE A 210 -10.53 1.45 -1.05
C PHE A 210 -10.43 2.34 0.21
N LEU A 211 -11.13 1.97 1.29
CA LEU A 211 -11.24 2.79 2.51
C LEU A 211 -11.76 4.21 2.18
N GLY A 212 -12.61 4.33 1.15
CA GLY A 212 -13.12 5.61 0.67
C GLY A 212 -12.10 6.47 -0.08
N CYS A 213 -10.93 5.92 -0.44
CA CYS A 213 -10.00 6.61 -1.35
C CYS A 213 -10.41 6.42 -2.80
N ASP A 214 -10.02 7.39 -3.63
CA ASP A 214 -10.28 7.38 -5.07
C ASP A 214 -9.50 6.26 -5.77
N PRO A 215 -10.18 5.22 -6.29
CA PRO A 215 -9.51 4.06 -6.89
C PRO A 215 -8.74 4.41 -8.17
N VAL A 216 -9.16 5.45 -8.90
CA VAL A 216 -8.48 5.90 -10.11
C VAL A 216 -7.19 6.63 -9.76
N VAL A 217 -7.22 7.46 -8.73
CA VAL A 217 -6.01 8.13 -8.24
C VAL A 217 -5.04 7.12 -7.61
N VAL A 218 -5.56 6.15 -6.86
CA VAL A 218 -4.78 5.02 -6.34
C VAL A 218 -4.14 4.26 -7.49
N TRP A 219 -4.91 3.91 -8.53
CA TRP A 219 -4.40 3.17 -9.67
C TRP A 219 -3.35 3.96 -10.48
N ASN A 220 -3.66 5.19 -10.86
CA ASN A 220 -2.81 6.01 -11.73
C ASN A 220 -1.57 6.55 -11.02
N THR A 221 -1.68 6.84 -9.73
CA THR A 221 -0.65 7.60 -9.01
C THR A 221 -0.19 6.97 -7.70
N ASP A 222 -0.74 5.83 -7.28
CA ASP A 222 -0.42 5.17 -6.00
C ASP A 222 -0.59 6.08 -4.78
N ARG A 223 -1.47 7.08 -4.87
CA ARG A 223 -1.83 7.99 -3.79
C ARG A 223 -3.21 7.62 -3.26
N ALA A 224 -3.30 7.44 -1.94
CA ALA A 224 -4.57 7.35 -1.23
C ALA A 224 -5.13 8.76 -1.03
N ILE A 225 -5.81 9.28 -2.05
CA ILE A 225 -6.54 10.55 -1.94
C ILE A 225 -7.97 10.22 -1.51
N PRO A 226 -8.45 10.73 -0.36
CA PRO A 226 -9.82 10.55 0.07
C PRO A 226 -10.79 11.02 -1.01
N GLY A 227 -11.76 10.17 -1.33
CA GLY A 227 -12.88 10.54 -2.16
C GLY A 227 -13.94 11.28 -1.35
N SER A 228 -14.75 12.08 -2.04
CA SER A 228 -15.88 12.78 -1.47
C SER A 228 -17.18 12.01 -1.71
N VAL A 229 -18.13 12.15 -0.80
CA VAL A 229 -19.52 11.71 -0.98
C VAL A 229 -20.18 12.38 -2.18
N GLU A 230 -19.77 13.59 -2.54
CA GLU A 230 -20.25 14.34 -3.71
C GLU A 230 -19.99 13.58 -5.02
N PHE A 231 -18.83 12.93 -5.10
CA PHE A 231 -18.43 12.16 -6.28
C PHE A 231 -18.59 10.66 -6.06
N GLY A 232 -19.50 10.21 -5.18
CA GLY A 232 -19.75 8.77 -5.00
C GLY A 232 -20.29 8.07 -6.25
N ALA A 233 -19.91 6.81 -6.47
CA ALA A 233 -20.52 5.94 -7.47
C ALA A 233 -20.62 4.50 -6.97
N TYR A 234 -21.65 3.79 -7.43
CA TYR A 234 -21.82 2.36 -7.16
C TYR A 234 -21.35 1.53 -8.36
N TYR A 235 -20.61 0.47 -8.08
CA TYR A 235 -20.25 -0.56 -9.05
C TYR A 235 -20.29 -1.92 -8.36
N ASP A 236 -20.94 -2.90 -8.98
CA ASP A 236 -21.23 -4.21 -8.39
C ASP A 236 -21.84 -4.12 -6.97
N ASN A 237 -22.80 -3.20 -6.80
CA ASN A 237 -23.44 -2.87 -5.51
C ASN A 237 -22.51 -2.35 -4.39
N LEU A 238 -21.23 -2.16 -4.65
CA LEU A 238 -20.27 -1.58 -3.71
C LEU A 238 -20.09 -0.08 -3.96
N LEU A 239 -19.93 0.68 -2.88
CA LEU A 239 -19.74 2.12 -2.93
C LEU A 239 -18.26 2.47 -3.13
N TYR A 240 -17.98 3.32 -4.12
CA TYR A 240 -16.67 3.91 -4.37
C TYR A 240 -16.79 5.43 -4.25
N LEU A 241 -15.79 6.06 -3.65
CA LEU A 241 -15.70 7.51 -3.54
C LEU A 241 -14.58 8.02 -4.43
N PHE A 242 -14.74 9.23 -4.95
CA PHE A 242 -13.80 9.84 -5.89
C PHE A 242 -13.45 11.25 -5.44
N SER A 243 -12.22 11.66 -5.71
CA SER A 243 -11.71 12.97 -5.34
C SER A 243 -12.20 14.07 -6.28
N THR A 244 -12.57 13.70 -7.51
CA THR A 244 -13.06 14.61 -8.55
C THR A 244 -14.11 13.92 -9.41
N ASP A 245 -14.91 14.70 -10.13
CA ASP A 245 -15.86 14.15 -11.10
C ASP A 245 -15.16 13.49 -12.30
N GLU A 246 -14.01 14.00 -12.74
CA GLU A 246 -13.18 13.37 -13.78
C GLU A 246 -12.78 11.94 -13.42
N THR A 247 -12.26 11.71 -12.22
CA THR A 247 -11.80 10.38 -11.80
C THR A 247 -12.98 9.42 -11.62
N ARG A 248 -14.13 9.91 -11.16
CA ARG A 248 -15.39 9.15 -11.17
C ARG A 248 -15.80 8.71 -12.57
N HIS A 249 -15.73 9.62 -13.54
CA HIS A 249 -16.06 9.30 -14.94
C HIS A 249 -15.08 8.29 -15.54
N GLN A 250 -13.78 8.45 -15.29
CA GLN A 250 -12.76 7.50 -15.71
C GLN A 250 -13.07 6.09 -15.16
N PHE A 251 -13.38 6.00 -13.87
CA PHE A 251 -13.76 4.72 -13.26
C PHE A 251 -14.97 4.10 -13.93
N LYS A 252 -16.06 4.85 -14.08
CA LYS A 252 -17.30 4.37 -14.72
C LYS A 252 -17.08 3.87 -16.15
N SER A 253 -16.11 4.42 -16.87
CA SER A 253 -15.79 4.00 -18.25
C SER A 253 -15.11 2.63 -18.34
N ASN A 254 -14.33 2.23 -17.33
CA ASN A 254 -13.65 0.94 -17.27
C ASN A 254 -13.30 0.57 -15.82
N PRO A 255 -14.29 0.14 -15.00
CA PRO A 255 -14.08 -0.11 -13.58
C PRO A 255 -13.02 -1.19 -13.31
N ASP A 256 -13.07 -2.31 -14.04
CA ASP A 256 -12.20 -3.48 -13.83
C ASP A 256 -10.71 -3.14 -13.90
N LYS A 257 -10.34 -2.18 -14.77
CA LYS A 257 -8.98 -1.65 -14.87
C LYS A 257 -8.47 -1.13 -13.53
N PHE A 258 -9.30 -0.41 -12.78
CA PHE A 258 -8.91 0.24 -11.53
C PHE A 258 -9.06 -0.66 -10.30
N LEU A 259 -9.76 -1.79 -10.46
CA LEU A 259 -9.99 -2.78 -9.40
C LEU A 259 -8.94 -3.89 -9.36
N THR A 260 -8.03 -3.93 -10.35
CA THR A 260 -6.90 -4.86 -10.33
C THR A 260 -5.92 -4.42 -9.23
N THR A 261 -5.54 -5.33 -8.32
CA THR A 261 -5.09 -4.99 -6.96
C THR A 261 -3.78 -4.17 -6.83
N LYS A 262 -3.83 -3.09 -6.03
CA LYS A 262 -2.68 -2.47 -5.33
C LYS A 262 -3.01 -2.31 -3.84
N VAL A 263 -2.29 -3.02 -2.96
CA VAL A 263 -2.57 -3.06 -1.51
C VAL A 263 -1.66 -2.08 -0.75
N VAL A 264 -2.24 -1.20 0.08
CA VAL A 264 -1.50 -0.39 1.08
C VAL A 264 -1.58 -1.13 2.43
N LEU A 265 -0.45 -1.42 3.06
CA LEU A 265 -0.39 -2.21 4.31
C LEU A 265 0.31 -1.44 5.44
N SER A 266 -0.10 -1.74 6.68
CA SER A 266 0.52 -1.22 7.91
C SER A 266 1.74 -2.05 8.32
N PRO A 267 2.82 -1.43 8.84
CA PRO A 267 4.05 -2.14 9.22
C PRO A 267 3.87 -2.98 10.49
N ASN A 268 3.00 -2.58 11.42
CA ASN A 268 2.74 -3.32 12.66
C ASN A 268 2.09 -4.69 12.40
N GLU A 269 1.26 -4.78 11.37
CA GLU A 269 0.69 -6.04 10.93
C GLU A 269 1.74 -6.94 10.24
N ILE A 270 2.88 -6.39 9.80
CA ILE A 270 3.96 -7.16 9.14
C ILE A 270 4.78 -7.88 10.21
N GLU A 271 5.15 -7.17 11.29
CA GLU A 271 5.89 -7.79 12.39
C GLU A 271 5.16 -8.96 13.03
N ARG A 272 3.82 -8.91 13.12
CA ARG A 272 3.00 -10.01 13.65
C ARG A 272 3.04 -11.26 12.78
N VAL A 273 3.32 -11.15 11.49
CA VAL A 273 3.39 -12.30 10.57
C VAL A 273 4.68 -13.09 10.79
N TYR A 274 5.72 -12.46 11.31
CA TYR A 274 7.06 -13.06 11.45
C TYR A 274 7.48 -13.31 12.91
N ARG A 275 6.55 -13.22 13.87
CA ARG A 275 6.75 -13.66 15.25
C ARG A 275 5.97 -14.94 15.49
#